data_AF-A0A7W7VG92-F1
#
_entry.id   AF-A0A7W7VG92-F1
#
_cell.length_a   1.000
_cell.length_b   1.000
_cell.length_c   1.000
_cell.angle_alpha   90.00
_cell.angle_beta   90.00
_cell.angle_gamma   90.00
#
_symmetry.space_group_name_H-M   'P 1'
#
loop_
_entity.id
_entity.type
_entity.pdbx_description
1 polymer ?
#
loop_
_entity_poly.entity_id
_entity_poly.type
_entity_poly.pdbx_seq_one_letter_code
_entity_poly.pdbx_strand_id
1 'polypeptide(L)'
;MTRYLTWTEFKLLTREPLVLVLTLMFPILLMVVLAAAFADHGGPVFANLDGTQFYVTAYLGAGIAIMGFMGTPTHLAGYRESGVLRRFRAAAISARAVVFSQAAVLTLLAVIGAAVMLVLATILFDIPGPASALGVAAAFAVGILAFAGIGTLLGSIMPGARSAQGLGLLLFFGTFLLVGGGPPPAVFPAALNAITSWTPTGLLLDAIRSPWAGNGLDVTAMVTLVLIAVAGFALASRRLSKN
;
A
#
# COMPACT_ATOMS: atom_id res chain seq x y z
N MET A 1 9.20 -23.85 -6.18
CA MET A 1 8.04 -23.81 -5.24
C MET A 1 7.40 -22.43 -5.14
N THR A 2 8.12 -21.36 -4.82
CA THR A 2 7.55 -20.00 -4.66
C THR A 2 6.78 -19.50 -5.91
N ARG A 3 7.29 -19.80 -7.11
CA ARG A 3 6.60 -19.46 -8.38
C ARG A 3 5.23 -20.13 -8.49
N TYR A 4 5.12 -21.41 -8.14
CA TYR A 4 3.84 -22.15 -8.18
C TYR A 4 2.84 -21.62 -7.15
N LEU A 5 3.29 -21.32 -5.93
CA LEU A 5 2.42 -20.73 -4.91
C LEU A 5 1.89 -19.36 -5.33
N THR A 6 2.77 -18.50 -5.85
CA THR A 6 2.40 -17.17 -6.37
C THR A 6 1.36 -17.29 -7.48
N TRP A 7 1.53 -18.24 -8.40
CA TRP A 7 0.56 -18.49 -9.46
C TRP A 7 -0.79 -18.98 -8.95
N THR A 8 -0.80 -19.85 -7.94
CA THR A 8 -2.04 -20.32 -7.31
C THR A 8 -2.78 -19.18 -6.61
N GLU A 9 -2.08 -18.36 -5.84
CA GLU A 9 -2.67 -17.18 -5.17
C GLU A 9 -3.27 -16.22 -6.19
N PHE A 10 -2.54 -15.93 -7.27
CA PHE A 10 -3.04 -15.11 -8.36
C PHE A 10 -4.33 -15.68 -8.97
N LYS A 11 -4.35 -16.98 -9.26
CA LYS A 11 -5.56 -17.65 -9.76
C LYS A 11 -6.73 -17.56 -8.78
N LEU A 12 -6.49 -17.71 -7.48
CA LEU A 12 -7.55 -17.61 -6.47
C LEU A 12 -8.12 -16.19 -6.43
N LEU A 13 -7.27 -15.16 -6.48
CA LEU A 13 -7.71 -13.77 -6.50
C LEU A 13 -8.57 -13.45 -7.73
N THR A 14 -8.17 -13.94 -8.91
CA THR A 14 -8.98 -13.74 -10.13
C THR A 14 -10.36 -14.42 -10.06
N ARG A 15 -10.55 -15.35 -9.13
CA ARG A 15 -11.85 -16.01 -8.87
C ARG A 15 -12.70 -15.27 -7.84
N GLU A 16 -12.16 -14.22 -7.21
CA GLU A 16 -12.88 -13.33 -6.29
C GLU A 16 -12.98 -11.91 -6.90
N PRO A 17 -13.68 -11.75 -8.04
CA PRO A 17 -13.71 -10.47 -8.77
C PRO A 17 -14.27 -9.33 -7.92
N LEU A 18 -15.20 -9.63 -7.01
CA LEU A 18 -15.77 -8.64 -6.11
C LEU A 18 -14.72 -8.03 -5.16
N VAL A 19 -13.80 -8.85 -4.63
CA VAL A 19 -12.73 -8.35 -3.74
C VAL A 19 -11.77 -7.45 -4.52
N LEU A 20 -11.41 -7.85 -5.75
CA LEU A 20 -10.55 -7.06 -6.63
C LEU A 20 -11.18 -5.73 -6.98
N VAL A 21 -12.45 -5.76 -7.42
CA VAL A 21 -13.21 -4.56 -7.78
C VAL A 21 -13.34 -3.66 -6.56
N LEU A 22 -13.83 -4.14 -5.41
CA LEU A 22 -14.05 -3.28 -4.25
C LEU A 22 -12.75 -2.69 -3.68
N THR A 23 -11.66 -3.46 -3.63
CA THR A 23 -10.38 -3.01 -3.06
C THR A 23 -9.73 -1.92 -3.92
N LEU A 24 -9.81 -2.02 -5.25
CA LEU A 24 -9.22 -1.04 -6.16
C LEU A 24 -10.19 0.10 -6.52
N MET A 25 -11.48 -0.17 -6.56
CA MET A 25 -12.50 0.83 -6.93
C MET A 25 -12.57 1.96 -5.91
N PHE A 26 -12.46 1.67 -4.61
CA PHE A 26 -12.48 2.72 -3.59
C PHE A 26 -11.40 3.80 -3.81
N PRO A 27 -10.09 3.47 -3.88
CA PRO A 27 -9.07 4.49 -4.09
C PRO A 27 -9.15 5.10 -5.50
N ILE A 28 -9.56 4.36 -6.53
CA ILE A 28 -9.74 4.92 -7.88
C ILE A 28 -10.86 5.96 -7.91
N LEU A 29 -12.03 5.62 -7.35
CA LEU A 29 -13.19 6.50 -7.33
C LEU A 29 -12.89 7.77 -6.55
N LEU A 30 -12.33 7.63 -5.34
CA LEU A 30 -12.00 8.81 -4.55
C LEU A 30 -10.87 9.63 -5.17
N MET A 31 -9.90 9.01 -5.84
CA MET A 31 -8.90 9.73 -6.62
C MET A 31 -9.59 10.61 -7.67
N VAL A 32 -10.47 10.05 -8.51
CA VAL A 32 -11.16 10.80 -9.56
C VAL A 32 -11.99 11.93 -8.95
N VAL A 33 -12.77 11.65 -7.91
CA VAL A 33 -13.63 12.65 -7.26
C VAL A 33 -12.81 13.80 -6.67
N LEU A 34 -11.75 13.51 -5.92
CA LEU A 34 -10.96 14.56 -5.27
C LEU A 34 -10.05 15.29 -6.26
N ALA A 35 -9.47 14.58 -7.24
CA ALA A 35 -8.69 15.21 -8.30
C ALA A 35 -9.54 16.17 -9.15
N ALA A 36 -10.80 15.83 -9.41
CA ALA A 36 -11.76 16.71 -10.08
C ALA A 36 -12.17 17.90 -9.19
N ALA A 37 -12.48 17.63 -7.91
CA ALA A 37 -12.94 18.66 -6.98
C ALA A 37 -11.88 19.74 -6.69
N PHE A 38 -10.59 19.38 -6.76
CA PHE A 38 -9.47 20.26 -6.42
C PHE A 38 -8.55 20.56 -7.61
N ALA A 39 -9.02 20.40 -8.85
CA ALA A 39 -8.20 20.59 -10.05
C ALA A 39 -7.56 22.00 -10.12
N ASP A 40 -8.32 23.03 -9.78
CA ASP A 40 -7.85 24.44 -9.82
C ASP A 40 -7.11 24.90 -8.55
N HIS A 41 -6.77 23.97 -7.65
CA HIS A 41 -6.08 24.28 -6.40
C HIS A 41 -4.61 23.87 -6.46
N GLY A 42 -3.77 24.50 -5.64
CA GLY A 42 -2.35 24.18 -5.56
C GLY A 42 -1.63 24.93 -4.44
N GLY A 43 -0.31 24.96 -4.53
CA GLY A 43 0.56 25.68 -3.59
C GLY A 43 0.97 24.85 -2.36
N PRO A 44 1.47 25.50 -1.30
CA PRO A 44 2.11 24.82 -0.16
C PRO A 44 1.19 23.84 0.56
N VAL A 45 -0.11 24.12 0.58
CA VAL A 45 -1.12 23.24 1.20
C VAL A 45 -1.16 21.88 0.49
N PHE A 46 -0.93 21.85 -0.82
CA PHE A 46 -0.90 20.65 -1.66
C PHE A 46 0.54 20.15 -1.89
N ALA A 47 1.43 20.37 -0.93
CA ALA A 47 2.84 19.96 -1.01
C ALA A 47 3.57 20.54 -2.25
N ASN A 48 3.18 21.75 -2.68
CA ASN A 48 3.66 22.41 -3.91
C ASN A 48 3.40 21.62 -5.20
N LEU A 49 2.40 20.73 -5.19
CA LEU A 49 1.83 20.10 -6.37
C LEU A 49 0.50 20.78 -6.71
N ASP A 50 0.08 20.60 -7.96
CA ASP A 50 -1.31 20.90 -8.34
C ASP A 50 -2.25 19.91 -7.64
N GLY A 51 -3.48 20.31 -7.34
CA GLY A 51 -4.43 19.51 -6.56
C GLY A 51 -4.71 18.15 -7.19
N THR A 52 -4.79 18.08 -8.52
CA THR A 52 -4.89 16.82 -9.26
C THR A 52 -3.67 15.92 -9.02
N GLN A 53 -2.45 16.44 -9.14
CA GLN A 53 -1.22 15.67 -8.89
C GLN A 53 -1.11 15.23 -7.41
N PHE A 54 -1.52 16.10 -6.49
CA PHE A 54 -1.55 15.81 -5.06
C PHE A 54 -2.44 14.61 -4.75
N TYR A 55 -3.64 14.56 -5.32
CA TYR A 55 -4.55 13.44 -5.10
C TYR A 55 -4.13 12.19 -5.87
N VAL A 56 -3.64 12.30 -7.10
CA VAL A 56 -3.10 11.13 -7.82
C VAL A 56 -1.98 10.47 -7.00
N THR A 57 -1.00 11.24 -6.54
CA THR A 57 0.09 10.71 -5.71
C THR A 57 -0.39 10.17 -4.36
N ALA A 58 -1.38 10.80 -3.73
CA ALA A 58 -2.01 10.31 -2.50
C ALA A 58 -2.63 8.92 -2.70
N TYR A 59 -3.37 8.73 -3.79
CA TYR A 59 -4.14 7.50 -4.03
C TYR A 59 -3.29 6.36 -4.59
N LEU A 60 -2.17 6.65 -5.26
CA LEU A 60 -1.12 5.65 -5.51
C LEU A 60 -0.64 5.02 -4.20
N GLY A 61 -0.34 5.84 -3.19
CA GLY A 61 0.04 5.36 -1.86
C GLY A 61 -1.11 4.69 -1.10
N ALA A 62 -2.33 5.25 -1.18
CA ALA A 62 -3.50 4.68 -0.53
C ALA A 62 -3.84 3.27 -1.03
N GLY A 63 -3.64 3.02 -2.34
CA GLY A 63 -3.80 1.69 -2.94
C GLY A 63 -2.85 0.65 -2.32
N ILE A 64 -1.58 1.02 -2.12
CA ILE A 64 -0.62 0.16 -1.39
C ILE A 64 -1.07 -0.04 0.06
N ALA A 65 -1.46 1.06 0.73
CA ALA A 65 -1.79 1.04 2.15
C ALA A 65 -3.00 0.17 2.48
N ILE A 66 -4.08 0.22 1.70
CA ILE A 66 -5.27 -0.61 1.91
C ILE A 66 -4.93 -2.10 1.76
N MET A 67 -4.09 -2.46 0.79
CA MET A 67 -3.66 -3.85 0.61
C MET A 67 -2.74 -4.33 1.74
N GLY A 68 -1.80 -3.50 2.18
CA GLY A 68 -0.87 -3.84 3.26
C GLY A 68 -1.51 -3.88 4.64
N PHE A 69 -2.45 -2.98 4.94
CA PHE A 69 -3.13 -2.95 6.25
C PHE A 69 -4.33 -3.87 6.36
N MET A 70 -5.04 -4.12 5.26
CA MET A 70 -6.30 -4.88 5.30
C MET A 70 -6.22 -6.15 4.45
N GLY A 71 -5.88 -6.05 3.16
CA GLY A 71 -5.92 -7.19 2.24
C GLY A 71 -5.04 -8.37 2.65
N THR A 72 -3.72 -8.16 2.64
CA THR A 72 -2.73 -9.19 2.99
C THR A 72 -2.91 -9.78 4.39
N PRO A 73 -3.09 -8.99 5.47
CA PRO A 73 -3.23 -9.56 6.81
C PRO A 73 -4.53 -10.34 6.99
N THR A 74 -5.65 -9.87 6.43
CA THR A 74 -6.94 -10.58 6.51
C THR A 74 -6.87 -11.92 5.78
N HIS A 75 -6.27 -11.96 4.58
CA HIS A 75 -6.09 -13.19 3.81
C HIS A 75 -5.20 -14.20 4.55
N LEU A 76 -4.04 -13.75 5.04
CA LEU A 76 -3.10 -14.61 5.75
C LEU A 76 -3.65 -15.12 7.08
N ALA A 77 -4.44 -14.31 7.80
CA ALA A 77 -5.14 -14.74 9.00
C ALA A 77 -6.25 -15.76 8.68
N GLY A 78 -7.00 -15.58 7.59
CA GLY A 78 -7.98 -16.57 7.12
C GLY A 78 -7.35 -17.91 6.74
N TYR A 79 -6.13 -17.89 6.19
CA TYR A 79 -5.35 -19.12 5.92
C TYR A 79 -4.95 -19.86 7.19
N ARG A 80 -4.78 -19.15 8.30
CA ARG A 80 -4.55 -19.76 9.62
C ARG A 80 -5.81 -20.42 10.13
N GLU A 81 -6.94 -19.71 10.12
CA GLU A 81 -8.23 -20.20 10.62
C GLU A 81 -8.69 -21.46 9.87
N SER A 82 -8.56 -21.47 8.54
CA SER A 82 -8.94 -22.60 7.68
C SER A 82 -7.92 -23.75 7.67
N GLY A 83 -6.83 -23.64 8.43
CA GLY A 83 -5.77 -24.64 8.50
C GLY A 83 -4.96 -24.80 7.19
N VAL A 84 -5.06 -23.86 6.25
CA VAL A 84 -4.27 -23.85 5.01
C VAL A 84 -2.79 -23.75 5.33
N LEU A 85 -2.39 -22.91 6.29
CA LEU A 85 -0.99 -22.81 6.72
C LEU A 85 -0.44 -24.15 7.26
N ARG A 86 -1.28 -24.93 7.97
CA ARG A 86 -0.89 -26.26 8.47
C ARG A 86 -0.66 -27.24 7.33
N ARG A 87 -1.53 -27.21 6.31
CA ARG A 87 -1.40 -28.03 5.10
C ARG A 87 -0.16 -27.64 4.28
N PHE A 88 0.14 -26.35 4.17
CA PHE A 88 1.37 -25.87 3.53
C PHE A 88 2.63 -26.42 4.21
N ARG A 89 2.68 -26.45 5.54
CA ARG A 89 3.81 -27.04 6.26
C ARG A 89 3.92 -28.56 6.06
N ALA A 90 2.80 -29.28 6.11
CA ALA A 90 2.78 -30.71 5.82
C ALA A 90 3.28 -31.03 4.40
N ALA A 91 3.06 -30.12 3.45
CA ALA A 91 3.57 -30.18 2.09
C ALA A 91 4.99 -29.60 1.91
N ALA A 92 5.74 -29.41 3.00
CA ALA A 92 7.09 -28.84 3.00
C ALA A 92 7.22 -27.44 2.34
N ILE A 93 6.15 -26.65 2.31
CA ILE A 93 6.20 -25.25 1.85
C ILE A 93 6.82 -24.37 2.94
N SER A 94 7.89 -23.66 2.58
CA SER A 94 8.60 -22.79 3.52
C SER A 94 7.80 -21.54 3.88
N ALA A 95 7.94 -21.07 5.12
CA ALA A 95 7.31 -19.83 5.58
C ALA A 95 7.68 -18.62 4.70
N ARG A 96 8.94 -18.57 4.24
CA ARG A 96 9.43 -17.54 3.31
C ARG A 96 8.68 -17.58 1.99
N ALA A 97 8.37 -18.76 1.45
CA ALA A 97 7.62 -18.87 0.21
C ALA A 97 6.21 -18.27 0.33
N VAL A 98 5.54 -18.44 1.49
CA VAL A 98 4.24 -17.82 1.78
C VAL A 98 4.36 -16.31 1.88
N VAL A 99 5.34 -15.80 2.62
CA VAL A 99 5.54 -14.34 2.75
C VAL A 99 5.81 -13.69 1.38
N PHE A 100 6.69 -14.28 0.58
CA PHE A 100 7.00 -13.74 -0.75
C PHE A 100 5.86 -13.90 -1.76
N SER A 101 5.03 -14.94 -1.66
CA SER A 101 3.85 -15.04 -2.53
C SER A 101 2.83 -13.95 -2.23
N GLN A 102 2.62 -13.64 -0.95
CA GLN A 102 1.74 -12.53 -0.54
C GLN A 102 2.30 -11.17 -0.98
N ALA A 103 3.61 -10.96 -0.87
CA ALA A 103 4.25 -9.75 -1.38
C ALA A 103 4.12 -9.62 -2.91
N ALA A 104 4.28 -10.71 -3.66
CA ALA A 104 4.13 -10.72 -5.12
C ALA A 104 2.69 -10.41 -5.55
N VAL A 105 1.70 -10.95 -4.84
CA VAL A 105 0.28 -10.62 -5.03
C VAL A 105 0.02 -9.13 -4.81
N LEU A 106 0.48 -8.57 -3.68
CA LEU A 106 0.32 -7.15 -3.39
C LEU A 106 0.98 -6.29 -4.48
N THR A 107 2.20 -6.66 -4.88
CA THR A 107 2.94 -5.97 -5.95
C THR A 107 2.12 -5.92 -7.22
N LEU A 108 1.56 -7.05 -7.66
CA LEU A 108 0.79 -7.12 -8.88
C LEU A 108 -0.46 -6.26 -8.82
N LEU A 109 -1.22 -6.33 -7.73
CA LEU A 109 -2.44 -5.54 -7.55
C LEU A 109 -2.13 -4.05 -7.43
N ALA A 110 -1.04 -3.67 -6.75
CA ALA A 110 -0.59 -2.29 -6.65
C ALA A 110 -0.17 -1.74 -8.02
N VAL A 111 0.56 -2.51 -8.82
CA VAL A 111 0.96 -2.10 -10.17
C VAL A 111 -0.26 -1.96 -11.09
N ILE A 112 -1.21 -2.90 -11.06
CA ILE A 112 -2.44 -2.81 -11.86
C ILE A 112 -3.26 -1.59 -11.42
N GLY A 113 -3.47 -1.42 -10.11
CA GLY A 113 -4.21 -0.28 -9.57
C GLY A 113 -3.57 1.06 -9.94
N ALA A 114 -2.25 1.17 -9.80
CA ALA A 114 -1.49 2.36 -10.19
C ALA A 114 -1.58 2.63 -11.69
N ALA A 115 -1.46 1.59 -12.54
CA ALA A 115 -1.60 1.76 -13.98
C ALA A 115 -2.98 2.31 -14.37
N VAL A 116 -4.06 1.77 -13.77
CA VAL A 116 -5.42 2.26 -14.00
C VAL A 116 -5.58 3.70 -13.52
N MET A 117 -5.09 4.02 -12.31
CA MET A 117 -5.14 5.38 -11.76
C MET A 117 -4.39 6.38 -12.65
N LEU A 118 -3.18 6.05 -13.10
CA LEU A 118 -2.38 6.91 -13.96
C LEU A 118 -3.03 7.11 -15.33
N VAL A 119 -3.56 6.05 -15.95
CA VAL A 119 -4.29 6.16 -17.22
C VAL A 119 -5.51 7.06 -17.08
N LEU A 120 -6.32 6.86 -16.04
CA LEU A 120 -7.48 7.71 -15.78
C LEU A 120 -7.08 9.15 -15.49
N ALA A 121 -6.00 9.36 -14.73
CA ALA A 121 -5.50 10.69 -14.42
C ALA A 121 -5.05 11.44 -15.69
N THR A 122 -4.33 10.77 -16.60
CA THR A 122 -3.93 11.36 -17.87
C THR A 122 -5.12 11.65 -18.77
N ILE A 123 -6.08 10.72 -18.89
CA ILE A 123 -7.23 10.88 -19.79
C ILE A 123 -8.21 11.96 -19.29
N LEU A 124 -8.46 12.00 -17.98
CA LEU A 124 -9.51 12.86 -17.40
C LEU A 124 -9.02 14.25 -17.01
N PHE A 125 -7.72 14.41 -16.69
CA PHE A 125 -7.19 15.64 -16.12
C PHE A 125 -5.91 16.16 -16.79
N ASP A 126 -5.42 15.50 -17.84
CA ASP A 126 -4.20 15.90 -18.58
C ASP A 126 -2.99 16.19 -17.67
N ILE A 127 -2.79 15.33 -16.65
CA ILE A 127 -1.77 15.58 -15.63
C ILE A 127 -0.35 15.62 -16.22
N PRO A 128 0.49 16.58 -15.78
CA PRO A 128 1.91 16.49 -16.07
C PRO A 128 2.48 15.23 -15.42
N GLY A 129 3.27 14.48 -16.19
CA GLY A 129 4.00 13.33 -15.69
C GLY A 129 4.99 13.70 -14.58
N PRO A 130 5.48 12.72 -13.81
CA PRO A 130 6.44 12.98 -12.75
C PRO A 130 7.77 13.51 -13.30
N ALA A 131 8.41 14.41 -12.56
CA ALA A 131 9.75 14.92 -12.91
C ALA A 131 10.79 13.79 -13.01
N SER A 132 10.68 12.74 -12.18
CA SER A 132 11.48 11.52 -12.28
C SER A 132 10.61 10.27 -12.21
N ALA A 133 10.24 9.72 -13.37
CA ALA A 133 9.49 8.47 -13.45
C ALA A 133 10.21 7.30 -12.76
N LEU A 134 11.54 7.22 -12.91
CA LEU A 134 12.34 6.18 -12.25
C LEU A 134 12.35 6.36 -10.72
N GLY A 135 12.41 7.60 -10.24
CA GLY A 135 12.38 7.89 -8.80
C GLY A 135 11.03 7.52 -8.18
N VAL A 136 9.93 7.86 -8.86
CA VAL A 136 8.57 7.46 -8.44
C VAL A 136 8.42 5.94 -8.46
N ALA A 137 8.92 5.25 -9.50
CA ALA A 137 8.89 3.79 -9.57
C ALA A 137 9.68 3.12 -8.43
N ALA A 138 10.85 3.66 -8.08
CA ALA A 138 11.66 3.18 -6.96
C ALA A 138 10.95 3.37 -5.61
N ALA A 139 10.38 4.56 -5.39
CA ALA A 139 9.60 4.85 -4.19
C ALA A 139 8.36 3.94 -4.06
N PHE A 140 7.65 3.75 -5.16
CA PHE A 140 6.48 2.87 -5.22
C PHE A 140 6.85 1.41 -4.92
N ALA A 141 7.96 0.90 -5.47
CA ALA A 141 8.45 -0.43 -5.21
C ALA A 141 8.86 -0.63 -3.74
N VAL A 142 9.60 0.33 -3.16
CA VAL A 142 9.97 0.30 -1.73
C VAL A 142 8.73 0.36 -0.84
N GLY A 143 7.75 1.18 -1.20
CA GLY A 143 6.45 1.26 -0.54
C GLY A 143 5.69 -0.07 -0.51
N ILE A 144 5.58 -0.72 -1.67
CA ILE A 144 5.00 -2.07 -1.81
C ILE A 144 5.68 -3.06 -0.85
N LEU A 145 7.02 -3.08 -0.80
CA LEU A 145 7.76 -4.00 0.05
C LEU A 145 7.54 -3.70 1.53
N ALA A 146 7.52 -2.43 1.94
CA ALA A 146 7.26 -2.03 3.32
C ALA A 146 5.86 -2.49 3.77
N PHE A 147 4.84 -2.22 2.96
CA PHE A 147 3.46 -2.56 3.27
C PHE A 147 3.16 -4.07 3.14
N ALA A 148 3.86 -4.79 2.26
CA ALA A 148 3.86 -6.24 2.25
C ALA A 148 4.50 -6.82 3.52
N GLY A 149 5.60 -6.22 4.00
CA GLY A 149 6.22 -6.56 5.27
C GLY A 149 5.28 -6.34 6.46
N ILE A 150 4.61 -5.18 6.52
CA ILE A 150 3.58 -4.88 7.52
C ILE A 150 2.44 -5.90 7.45
N GLY A 151 1.85 -6.09 6.27
CA GLY A 151 0.68 -6.94 6.09
C GLY A 151 0.95 -8.41 6.40
N THR A 152 2.11 -8.93 5.98
CA THR A 152 2.51 -10.30 6.33
C THR A 152 2.81 -10.45 7.81
N LEU A 153 3.41 -9.45 8.46
CA LEU A 153 3.64 -9.45 9.91
C LEU A 153 2.31 -9.44 10.67
N LEU A 154 1.41 -8.49 10.38
CA LEU A 154 0.07 -8.42 10.95
C LEU A 154 -0.68 -9.73 10.73
N GLY A 155 -0.74 -10.21 9.49
CA GLY A 155 -1.37 -11.49 9.17
C GLY A 155 -0.76 -12.68 9.91
N SER A 156 0.53 -12.64 10.26
CA SER A 156 1.21 -13.69 11.04
C SER A 156 0.85 -13.69 12.54
N ILE A 157 0.45 -12.54 13.10
CA ILE A 157 0.17 -12.37 14.53
C ILE A 157 -1.32 -12.35 14.86
N MET A 158 -2.17 -11.92 13.93
CA MET A 158 -3.60 -11.73 14.23
C MET A 158 -4.30 -13.08 14.49
N PRO A 159 -5.19 -13.16 15.49
CA PRO A 159 -5.85 -14.41 15.84
C PRO A 159 -6.80 -14.91 14.74
N GLY A 160 -7.34 -14.00 13.92
CA GLY A 160 -8.30 -14.35 12.88
C GLY A 160 -8.56 -13.27 11.83
N ALA A 161 -9.21 -13.62 10.72
CA ALA A 161 -9.47 -12.70 9.60
C ALA A 161 -10.28 -11.47 10.04
N ARG A 162 -11.29 -11.67 10.89
CA ARG A 162 -12.12 -10.57 11.43
C ARG A 162 -11.31 -9.58 12.26
N SER A 163 -10.38 -10.08 13.08
CA SER A 163 -9.52 -9.23 13.90
C SER A 163 -8.50 -8.47 13.06
N ALA A 164 -7.91 -9.12 12.06
CA ALA A 164 -7.01 -8.49 11.09
C ALA A 164 -7.72 -7.36 10.32
N GLN A 165 -8.95 -7.60 9.87
CA GLN A 165 -9.76 -6.60 9.20
C GLN A 165 -10.06 -5.39 10.09
N GLY A 166 -10.45 -5.63 11.36
CA GLY A 166 -10.76 -4.56 12.31
C GLY A 166 -9.55 -3.66 12.62
N LEU A 167 -8.39 -4.26 12.91
CA LEU A 167 -7.16 -3.51 13.11
C LEU A 167 -6.70 -2.81 11.83
N GLY A 168 -6.79 -3.49 10.69
CA GLY A 168 -6.45 -2.95 9.39
C GLY A 168 -7.27 -1.71 9.04
N LEU A 169 -8.57 -1.71 9.36
CA LEU A 169 -9.45 -0.55 9.16
C LEU A 169 -8.97 0.65 9.98
N LEU A 170 -8.63 0.44 11.25
CA LEU A 170 -8.12 1.50 12.13
C LEU A 170 -6.79 2.06 11.63
N LEU A 171 -5.86 1.20 11.22
CA LEU A 171 -4.56 1.62 10.69
C LEU A 171 -4.70 2.36 9.36
N PHE A 172 -5.52 1.82 8.46
CA PHE A 172 -5.76 2.42 7.15
C PHE A 172 -6.46 3.77 7.30
N PHE A 173 -7.70 3.83 7.82
CA PHE A 173 -8.43 5.10 7.91
C PHE A 173 -7.77 6.10 8.88
N GLY A 174 -7.15 5.61 9.96
CA GLY A 174 -6.45 6.44 10.92
C GLY A 174 -5.27 7.19 10.30
N THR A 175 -4.52 6.56 9.39
CA THR A 175 -3.40 7.23 8.69
C THR A 175 -3.84 7.90 7.39
N PHE A 176 -4.71 7.26 6.61
CA PHE A 176 -5.24 7.75 5.33
C PHE A 176 -5.83 9.15 5.43
N LEU A 177 -6.70 9.40 6.43
CA LEU A 177 -7.33 10.71 6.60
C LEU A 177 -6.35 11.80 7.01
N LEU A 178 -5.23 11.42 7.65
CA LEU A 178 -4.23 12.37 8.14
C LEU A 178 -3.21 12.73 7.05
N VAL A 179 -2.89 11.82 6.13
CA VAL A 179 -1.79 11.96 5.16
C VAL A 179 -2.21 12.49 3.78
N GLY A 180 -3.49 12.76 3.57
CA GLY A 180 -4.02 13.33 2.32
C GLY A 180 -5.04 12.48 1.59
N GLY A 181 -5.64 11.49 2.27
CA GLY A 181 -6.80 10.75 1.77
C GLY A 181 -8.09 11.57 1.78
N GLY A 182 -8.18 12.58 2.64
CA GLY A 182 -9.25 13.58 2.64
C GLY A 182 -8.66 14.97 2.34
N PRO A 183 -8.56 15.85 3.34
CA PRO A 183 -7.91 17.13 3.16
C PRO A 183 -6.37 16.99 3.15
N PRO A 184 -5.64 17.95 2.55
CA PRO A 184 -4.18 17.94 2.60
C PRO A 184 -3.66 18.07 4.05
N PRO A 185 -2.58 17.37 4.44
CA PRO A 185 -2.09 17.38 5.82
C PRO A 185 -1.85 18.79 6.36
N ALA A 186 -1.33 19.69 5.52
CA ALA A 186 -1.01 21.07 5.87
C ALA A 186 -2.16 21.88 6.50
N VAL A 187 -3.42 21.46 6.36
CA VAL A 187 -4.56 22.12 7.01
C VAL A 187 -4.72 21.76 8.50
N PHE A 188 -4.08 20.67 8.96
CA PHE A 188 -4.16 20.24 10.35
C PHE A 188 -3.22 21.05 11.26
N PRO A 189 -3.53 21.15 12.57
CA PRO A 189 -2.61 21.69 13.57
C PRO A 189 -1.23 21.00 13.54
N ALA A 190 -0.18 21.75 13.90
CA ALA A 190 1.21 21.27 13.86
C ALA A 190 1.42 19.94 14.61
N ALA A 191 0.72 19.71 15.72
CA ALA A 191 0.81 18.46 16.48
C ALA A 191 0.31 17.24 15.69
N LEU A 192 -0.79 17.37 14.93
CA LEU A 192 -1.30 16.30 14.08
C LEU A 192 -0.37 16.09 12.88
N ASN A 193 0.10 17.16 12.26
CA ASN A 193 1.08 17.10 11.17
C ASN A 193 2.41 16.47 11.57
N ALA A 194 2.84 16.68 12.81
CA ALA A 194 4.03 16.00 13.33
C ALA A 194 3.80 14.49 13.40
N ILE A 195 2.60 13.99 13.70
CA ILE A 195 2.33 12.55 13.76
C ILE A 195 2.36 11.93 12.35
N THR A 196 1.83 12.65 11.35
CA THR A 196 1.67 12.10 9.99
C THR A 196 3.00 11.74 9.34
N SER A 197 4.04 12.56 9.54
CA SER A 197 5.38 12.38 8.96
C SER A 197 6.13 11.14 9.47
N TRP A 198 5.75 10.59 10.63
CA TRP A 198 6.35 9.36 11.16
C TRP A 198 5.54 8.10 10.83
N THR A 199 4.35 8.24 10.26
CA THR A 199 3.55 7.06 9.89
C THR A 199 4.14 6.38 8.64
N PRO A 200 4.03 5.04 8.53
CA PRO A 200 4.43 4.34 7.29
C PRO A 200 3.73 4.87 6.04
N THR A 201 2.48 5.31 6.17
CA THR A 201 1.70 5.90 5.08
C THR A 201 2.20 7.30 4.72
N GLY A 202 2.57 8.12 5.70
CA GLY A 202 3.18 9.44 5.46
C GLY A 202 4.51 9.31 4.72
N LEU A 203 5.42 8.47 5.22
CA LEU A 203 6.69 8.17 4.58
C LEU A 203 6.51 7.64 3.14
N LEU A 204 5.49 6.81 2.90
CA LEU A 204 5.15 6.35 1.56
C LEU A 204 4.78 7.52 0.63
N LEU A 205 3.95 8.45 1.09
CA LEU A 205 3.55 9.59 0.27
C LEU A 205 4.70 10.56 0.03
N ASP A 206 5.54 10.82 1.03
CA ASP A 206 6.72 11.66 0.88
C ASP A 206 7.70 11.06 -0.14
N ALA A 207 7.94 9.73 -0.05
CA ALA A 207 8.77 9.01 -1.00
C ALA A 207 8.23 9.09 -2.44
N ILE A 208 6.91 9.03 -2.65
CA ILE A 208 6.29 9.13 -3.99
C ILE A 208 6.32 10.58 -4.49
N ARG A 209 5.97 11.55 -3.65
CA ARG A 209 5.79 12.96 -4.03
C ARG A 209 7.11 13.66 -4.30
N SER A 210 8.17 13.35 -3.55
CA SER A 210 9.48 14.02 -3.73
C SER A 210 10.02 13.90 -5.17
N PRO A 211 10.17 12.71 -5.77
CA PRO A 211 10.61 12.56 -7.16
C PRO A 211 9.55 13.00 -8.19
N TRP A 212 8.27 13.03 -7.81
CA TRP A 212 7.21 13.57 -8.65
C TRP A 212 7.36 15.08 -8.84
N ALA A 213 7.59 15.80 -7.74
CA ALA A 213 7.76 17.25 -7.68
C ALA A 213 9.14 17.74 -8.18
N GLY A 214 10.08 16.84 -8.46
CA GLY A 214 11.44 17.19 -8.89
C GLY A 214 12.42 17.46 -7.74
N ASN A 215 12.05 17.15 -6.49
CA ASN A 215 12.91 17.32 -5.31
C ASN A 215 13.95 16.19 -5.12
N GLY A 216 14.02 15.24 -6.07
CA GLY A 216 14.84 14.05 -5.96
C GLY A 216 14.22 12.96 -5.07
N LEU A 217 15.01 11.97 -4.69
CA LEU A 217 14.56 10.89 -3.81
C LEU A 217 14.53 11.35 -2.36
N ASP A 218 13.43 11.10 -1.65
CA ASP A 218 13.41 11.24 -0.19
C ASP A 218 14.15 10.05 0.44
N VAL A 219 15.44 10.22 0.68
CA VAL A 219 16.32 9.17 1.20
C VAL A 219 15.86 8.71 2.58
N THR A 220 15.39 9.62 3.43
CA THR A 220 14.94 9.29 4.79
C THR A 220 13.71 8.40 4.74
N ALA A 221 12.71 8.77 3.93
CA ALA A 221 11.51 7.98 3.75
C ALA A 221 11.83 6.61 3.13
N MET A 222 12.64 6.58 2.06
CA MET A 222 13.01 5.34 1.40
C MET A 222 13.77 4.39 2.32
N VAL A 223 14.78 4.86 3.05
CA VAL A 223 15.55 4.02 3.99
C VAL A 223 14.64 3.49 5.10
N THR A 224 13.78 4.33 5.66
CA THR A 224 12.86 3.92 6.73
C THR A 224 11.87 2.85 6.24
N LEU A 225 11.31 3.01 5.03
CA LEU A 225 10.44 2.01 4.42
C LEU A 225 11.18 0.69 4.12
N VAL A 226 12.45 0.75 3.68
CA VAL A 226 13.28 -0.45 3.52
C VAL A 226 13.49 -1.16 4.86
N LEU A 227 13.77 -0.41 5.94
CA LEU A 227 13.92 -0.99 7.28
C LEU A 227 12.62 -1.64 7.76
N ILE A 228 11.47 -1.00 7.52
CA ILE A 228 10.13 -1.56 7.80
C ILE A 228 9.92 -2.86 7.02
N ALA A 229 10.26 -2.89 5.72
CA ALA A 229 10.12 -4.07 4.88
C ALA A 229 10.97 -5.24 5.41
N VAL A 230 12.25 -4.99 5.68
CA VAL A 230 13.19 -6.00 6.19
C VAL A 230 12.73 -6.55 7.54
N ALA A 231 12.36 -5.67 8.48
CA ALA A 231 11.86 -6.05 9.79
C ALA A 231 10.56 -6.87 9.68
N GLY A 232 9.60 -6.39 8.88
CA GLY A 232 8.32 -7.05 8.65
C GLY A 232 8.49 -8.46 8.09
N PHE A 233 9.27 -8.61 7.02
CA PHE A 233 9.52 -9.93 6.40
C PHE A 233 10.29 -10.88 7.31
N ALA A 234 11.30 -10.39 8.04
CA ALA A 234 12.08 -11.20 8.96
C ALA A 234 11.22 -11.72 10.13
N LEU A 235 10.44 -10.83 10.75
CA LEU A 235 9.56 -11.17 11.88
C LEU A 235 8.42 -12.08 11.44
N ALA A 236 7.76 -11.79 10.31
CA ALA A 236 6.69 -12.62 9.75
C ALA A 236 7.21 -14.04 9.45
N SER A 237 8.35 -14.14 8.76
CA SER A 237 8.95 -15.44 8.43
C SER A 237 9.31 -16.25 9.67
N ARG A 238 9.91 -15.60 10.69
CA ARG A 238 10.26 -16.23 11.97
C ARG A 238 9.03 -16.70 12.74
N ARG A 239 7.92 -15.96 12.70
CA ARG A 239 6.69 -16.32 13.39
C ARG A 239 5.99 -17.50 12.70
N LEU A 240 5.89 -17.45 11.37
CA LEU A 240 5.26 -18.49 10.57
C LEU A 240 6.03 -19.82 10.57
N SER A 241 7.35 -19.79 10.81
CA SER A 241 8.15 -21.01 10.95
C SER A 241 8.04 -21.68 12.32
N LYS A 242 7.64 -20.94 13.36
CA LYS A 242 7.53 -21.45 14.74
C LYS A 242 6.16 -22.04 15.07
N ASN A 243 5.11 -21.42 14.54
CA ASN A 243 3.75 -21.91 14.69
C ASN A 243 3.52 -23.14 13.83
#